data_AF-A0A1V5DDV6-F1
#
_entry.id   AF-A0A1V5DDV6-F1
#
_cell.length_a   1.000
_cell.length_b   1.000
_cell.length_c   1.000
_cell.angle_alpha   90.00
_cell.angle_beta   90.00
_cell.angle_gamma   90.00
#
_symmetry.space_group_name_H-M   'P 1'
#
loop_
_entity.id
_entity.type
_entity.pdbx_description
1 polymer ?
#
loop_
_entity_poly.entity_id
_entity_poly.type
_entity_poly.pdbx_seq_one_letter_code
_entity_poly.pdbx_strand_id
1 'polypeptide(L)'
;MNRKRLFAGFSKKLTLIACLLALLLFASNASAYLSSYSFNLIYASKDLNGGMMDDYAKVTVNLQAIDEATIVVEALNGYRLQNRLGVQLNAFLFSTSNLSAGELAKGEEKNFSEFGEFNAAFSKLGKLDSFSFDVTNTTVNSDWTDAKEVLHINDQGYLAAAHIVPENGESGYAAGDGKAVVPLPGAVWLLGSGLVGLAAFRRRKA
;
A
#
# COMPACT_ATOMS: atom_id res chain seq x y z
N MET A 1 -20.08 60.38 -39.71
CA MET A 1 -20.58 59.34 -38.77
C MET A 1 -19.49 59.08 -37.73
N ASN A 2 -19.47 59.83 -36.63
CA ASN A 2 -18.36 59.86 -35.65
C ASN A 2 -18.67 58.98 -34.44
N ARG A 3 -18.06 57.79 -34.36
CA ARG A 3 -18.08 56.96 -33.15
C ARG A 3 -17.15 57.58 -32.10
N LYS A 4 -17.72 58.34 -31.15
CA LYS A 4 -16.99 58.88 -30.01
C LYS A 4 -16.56 57.74 -29.08
N ARG A 5 -15.26 57.73 -28.75
CA ARG A 5 -14.56 56.75 -27.90
C ARG A 5 -15.13 56.78 -26.47
N LEU A 6 -15.89 55.76 -26.09
CA LEU A 6 -16.43 55.54 -24.74
C LEU A 6 -15.55 54.55 -23.96
N PHE A 7 -14.30 54.91 -23.66
CA PHE A 7 -13.46 54.13 -22.73
C PHE A 7 -12.50 55.06 -22.00
N ALA A 8 -13.02 55.92 -21.14
CA ALA A 8 -12.20 56.74 -20.25
C ALA A 8 -12.83 56.72 -18.86
N GLY A 9 -12.54 55.67 -18.09
CA GLY A 9 -13.09 55.53 -16.74
C GLY A 9 -13.08 54.12 -16.15
N PHE A 10 -12.34 53.16 -16.72
CA PHE A 10 -12.11 51.90 -16.02
C PHE A 10 -11.21 52.20 -14.81
N SER A 11 -11.83 52.32 -13.63
CA SER A 11 -11.15 52.71 -12.41
C SER A 11 -10.08 51.67 -12.05
N LYS A 12 -8.90 52.12 -11.59
CA LYS A 12 -7.77 51.28 -11.17
C LYS A 12 -8.17 50.16 -10.19
N LYS A 13 -9.30 50.31 -9.50
CA LYS A 13 -9.89 49.32 -8.58
C LYS A 13 -10.38 48.06 -9.30
N LEU A 14 -10.95 48.18 -10.51
CA LEU A 14 -11.48 47.02 -11.24
C LEU A 14 -10.36 46.13 -11.78
N THR A 15 -9.26 46.75 -12.22
CA THR A 15 -8.04 46.03 -12.65
C THR A 15 -7.45 45.24 -11.49
N LEU A 16 -7.41 45.81 -10.29
CA LEU A 16 -6.87 45.15 -9.10
C LEU A 16 -7.73 43.95 -8.68
N ILE A 17 -9.07 44.07 -8.73
CA ILE A 17 -9.99 42.96 -8.45
C ILE A 17 -9.85 41.86 -9.49
N ALA A 18 -9.74 42.20 -10.79
CA ALA A 18 -9.55 41.21 -11.85
C ALA A 18 -8.21 40.45 -11.70
N CYS A 19 -7.13 41.14 -11.34
CA CYS A 19 -5.84 40.50 -11.06
C CYS A 19 -5.91 39.60 -9.82
N LEU A 20 -6.60 40.00 -8.75
CA LEU A 20 -6.74 39.20 -7.54
C LEU A 20 -7.58 37.93 -7.80
N LEU A 21 -8.66 38.06 -8.57
CA LEU A 21 -9.52 36.94 -8.96
C LEU A 21 -8.77 35.96 -9.88
N ALA A 22 -7.97 36.48 -10.81
CA ALA A 22 -7.09 35.64 -11.63
C ALA A 22 -6.10 34.87 -10.76
N LEU A 23 -5.45 35.52 -9.77
CA LEU A 23 -4.53 34.86 -8.86
C LEU A 23 -5.21 33.75 -8.03
N LEU A 24 -6.44 33.98 -7.57
CA LEU A 24 -7.24 32.99 -6.84
C LEU A 24 -7.62 31.77 -7.71
N LEU A 25 -7.90 31.99 -8.99
CA LEU A 25 -8.19 30.90 -9.94
C LEU A 25 -6.94 30.10 -10.34
N PHE A 26 -5.75 30.70 -10.29
CA PHE A 26 -4.49 29.96 -10.48
C PHE A 26 -4.03 29.22 -9.21
N ALA A 27 -4.42 29.68 -8.01
CA ALA A 27 -4.08 29.03 -6.75
C ALA A 27 -4.89 27.74 -6.48
N SER A 28 -6.05 27.55 -7.12
CA SER A 28 -6.95 26.41 -6.87
C SER A 28 -6.54 25.09 -7.53
N ASN A 29 -5.49 25.06 -8.36
CA ASN A 29 -5.05 23.83 -9.04
C ASN A 29 -3.86 23.13 -8.37
N ALA A 30 -3.42 23.58 -7.20
CA ALA A 30 -2.46 22.85 -6.40
C ALA A 30 -3.19 21.78 -5.56
N SER A 31 -3.69 20.72 -6.21
CA SER A 31 -4.06 19.50 -5.49
C SER A 31 -2.77 18.81 -5.06
N ALA A 32 -2.33 19.09 -3.84
CA ALA A 32 -1.24 18.34 -3.23
C ALA A 32 -1.72 16.90 -3.01
N TYR A 33 -1.14 15.93 -3.72
CA TYR A 33 -1.41 14.49 -3.57
C TYR A 33 -0.79 13.88 -2.29
N LEU A 34 -0.56 14.71 -1.27
CA LEU A 34 0.02 14.32 0.00
C LEU A 34 -1.04 13.59 0.84
N SER A 35 -1.13 12.27 0.62
CA SER A 35 -1.82 11.34 1.50
C SER A 35 -0.81 10.34 2.06
N SER A 36 -1.04 9.90 3.29
CA SER A 36 -0.19 8.92 3.98
C SER A 36 -1.03 7.79 4.55
N TYR A 37 -0.57 6.55 4.40
CA TYR A 37 -1.20 5.35 4.96
C TYR A 37 -0.14 4.54 5.71
N SER A 38 -0.46 4.00 6.87
CA SER A 38 0.50 3.18 7.64
C SER A 38 -0.16 2.05 8.42
N PHE A 39 0.57 0.95 8.57
CA PHE A 39 0.17 -0.23 9.33
C PHE A 39 1.41 -0.95 9.87
N ASN A 40 1.20 -1.87 10.82
CA ASN A 40 2.28 -2.65 11.42
C ASN A 40 2.31 -4.07 10.85
N LEU A 41 3.51 -4.65 10.78
CA LEU A 41 3.74 -6.08 10.57
C LEU A 41 3.54 -6.78 11.92
N ILE A 42 2.40 -7.44 12.10
CA ILE A 42 2.00 -8.02 13.40
C ILE A 42 1.94 -9.54 13.42
N TYR A 43 1.89 -10.17 12.25
CA TYR A 43 1.75 -11.61 12.12
C TYR A 43 3.13 -12.23 11.93
N ALA A 44 3.64 -12.94 12.94
CA ALA A 44 4.93 -13.60 12.88
C ALA A 44 4.84 -15.02 12.31
N SER A 45 5.89 -15.43 11.59
CA SER A 45 6.09 -16.83 11.27
C SER A 45 6.45 -17.62 12.53
N LYS A 46 6.27 -18.94 12.49
CA LYS A 46 6.58 -19.80 13.65
C LYS A 46 8.04 -19.65 14.13
N ASP A 47 8.96 -19.39 13.21
CA ASP A 47 10.38 -19.21 13.51
C ASP A 47 10.68 -17.85 14.18
N LEU A 48 9.84 -16.84 13.96
CA LEU A 48 9.97 -15.53 14.61
C LEU A 48 9.26 -15.55 15.96
N ASN A 49 10.03 -15.65 17.05
CA ASN A 49 9.50 -15.65 18.41
C ASN A 49 8.37 -16.68 18.64
N GLY A 50 8.41 -17.84 17.98
CA GLY A 50 7.37 -18.86 18.11
C GLY A 50 6.04 -18.52 17.43
N GLY A 51 5.98 -17.51 16.56
CA GLY A 51 4.74 -17.05 15.93
C GLY A 51 3.87 -16.16 16.81
N MET A 52 4.44 -15.58 17.88
CA MET A 52 3.72 -14.62 18.72
C MET A 52 3.38 -13.36 17.90
N MET A 53 2.26 -12.70 18.21
CA MET A 53 1.93 -11.42 17.58
C MET A 53 2.58 -10.27 18.36
N ASP A 54 3.21 -9.34 17.66
CA ASP A 54 3.85 -8.14 18.22
C ASP A 54 4.01 -7.07 17.12
N ASP A 55 4.29 -5.83 17.47
CA ASP A 55 4.59 -4.77 16.51
C ASP A 55 6.06 -4.88 16.05
N TYR A 56 6.32 -5.69 15.02
CA TYR A 56 7.69 -5.98 14.56
C TYR A 56 8.30 -4.86 13.71
N ALA A 57 7.49 -4.29 12.82
CA ALA A 57 7.88 -3.19 11.95
C ALA A 57 6.65 -2.37 11.55
N LYS A 58 6.84 -1.14 11.14
CA LYS A 58 5.81 -0.25 10.60
C LYS A 58 6.08 0.02 9.13
N VAL A 59 5.06 -0.16 8.30
CA VAL A 59 5.05 0.24 6.89
C VAL A 59 4.32 1.57 6.78
N THR A 60 4.93 2.55 6.12
CA THR A 60 4.35 3.85 5.81
C THR A 60 4.43 4.09 4.31
N VAL A 61 3.30 4.41 3.70
CA VAL A 61 3.15 4.75 2.29
C VAL A 61 2.79 6.22 2.20
N ASN A 62 3.57 6.99 1.42
CA ASN A 62 3.31 8.39 1.16
C ASN A 62 3.10 8.57 -0.35
N LEU A 63 1.88 8.93 -0.74
CA LEU A 63 1.59 9.28 -2.13
C LEU A 63 2.18 10.65 -2.43
N GLN A 64 2.95 10.76 -3.50
CA GLN A 64 3.60 11.99 -3.95
C GLN A 64 2.89 12.59 -5.18
N ALA A 65 2.46 11.71 -6.08
CA ALA A 65 1.67 12.00 -7.27
C ALA A 65 0.68 10.85 -7.53
N ILE A 66 -0.18 10.99 -8.55
CA ILE A 66 -1.17 9.96 -8.91
C ILE A 66 -0.54 8.60 -9.25
N ASP A 67 0.72 8.59 -9.65
CA ASP A 67 1.46 7.42 -10.10
C ASP A 67 2.77 7.23 -9.31
N GLU A 68 3.06 8.05 -8.30
CA GLU A 68 4.30 8.01 -7.55
C GLU A 68 4.05 7.97 -6.05
N ALA A 69 4.73 7.04 -5.36
CA ALA A 69 4.69 6.92 -3.91
C ALA A 69 6.06 6.57 -3.33
N THR A 70 6.31 7.00 -2.09
CA THR A 70 7.44 6.52 -1.27
C THR A 70 6.93 5.53 -0.25
N ILE A 71 7.59 4.39 -0.14
CA ILE A 71 7.30 3.38 0.87
C ILE A 71 8.49 3.29 1.82
N VAL A 72 8.20 3.43 3.11
CA VAL A 72 9.17 3.33 4.20
C VAL A 72 8.76 2.18 5.11
N VAL A 73 9.70 1.30 5.44
CA VAL A 73 9.51 0.23 6.42
C VAL A 73 10.51 0.44 7.55
N GLU A 74 10.02 0.57 8.77
CA GLU A 74 10.81 0.87 9.96
C GLU A 74 10.67 -0.28 10.95
N ALA A 75 11.78 -0.88 11.38
CA ALA A 75 11.74 -1.87 12.45
C ALA A 75 11.40 -1.19 13.78
N LEU A 76 10.66 -1.89 14.65
CA LEU A 76 10.20 -1.36 15.93
C LEU A 76 10.90 -2.08 17.10
N ASN A 77 10.86 -1.50 18.30
CA ASN A 77 11.08 -2.19 19.59
C ASN A 77 12.20 -3.26 19.69
N GLY A 78 13.44 -2.94 19.30
CA GLY A 78 14.55 -3.89 19.41
C GLY A 78 14.54 -4.98 18.33
N TYR A 79 13.77 -4.79 17.27
CA TYR A 79 13.83 -5.54 16.03
C TYR A 79 14.68 -4.79 14.99
N ARG A 80 15.16 -5.54 14.00
CA ARG A 80 15.80 -5.00 12.79
C ARG A 80 15.26 -5.71 11.56
N LEU A 81 15.14 -4.98 10.46
CA LEU A 81 14.93 -5.60 9.15
C LEU A 81 16.17 -6.38 8.77
N GLN A 82 15.99 -7.56 8.20
CA GLN A 82 17.07 -8.41 7.73
C GLN A 82 16.80 -8.91 6.33
N ASN A 83 17.80 -8.86 5.44
CA ASN A 83 17.90 -9.58 4.17
C ASN A 83 16.77 -9.39 3.13
N ARG A 84 15.49 -9.58 3.47
CA ARG A 84 14.35 -9.61 2.55
C ARG A 84 13.18 -8.77 3.03
N LEU A 85 12.50 -8.14 2.09
CA LEU A 85 11.28 -7.35 2.31
C LEU A 85 10.38 -7.46 1.08
N GLY A 86 9.09 -7.66 1.28
CA GLY A 86 8.08 -7.85 0.24
C GLY A 86 6.90 -6.91 0.46
N VAL A 87 6.44 -6.28 -0.61
CA VAL A 87 5.28 -5.41 -0.63
C VAL A 87 4.45 -5.74 -1.87
N GLN A 88 3.13 -5.80 -1.70
CA GLN A 88 2.19 -6.13 -2.75
C GLN A 88 1.59 -4.83 -3.29
N LEU A 89 2.18 -4.31 -4.36
CA LEU A 89 1.77 -3.07 -5.01
C LEU A 89 0.52 -3.28 -5.84
N ASN A 90 -0.46 -2.38 -5.74
CA ASN A 90 -1.64 -2.33 -6.61
C ASN A 90 -1.29 -1.74 -7.99
N ALA A 91 -0.37 -2.41 -8.69
CA ALA A 91 0.08 -2.05 -10.02
C ALA A 91 0.55 -3.33 -10.74
N PHE A 92 0.17 -3.48 -12.01
CA PHE A 92 0.61 -4.61 -12.84
C PHE A 92 2.02 -4.37 -13.37
N LEU A 93 2.30 -3.13 -13.81
CA LEU A 93 3.61 -2.67 -14.22
C LEU A 93 4.05 -1.53 -13.30
N PHE A 94 5.27 -1.63 -12.78
CA PHE A 94 5.86 -0.62 -11.92
C PHE A 94 7.38 -0.58 -12.09
N SER A 95 7.97 0.54 -11.69
CA SER A 95 9.41 0.68 -11.50
C SER A 95 9.71 1.12 -10.06
N THR A 96 10.89 0.76 -9.57
CA THR A 96 11.39 1.23 -8.27
C THR A 96 12.64 2.08 -8.45
N SER A 97 12.81 3.06 -7.57
CA SER A 97 13.99 3.92 -7.54
C SER A 97 14.32 4.35 -6.11
N ASN A 98 15.45 5.05 -5.92
CA ASN A 98 15.88 5.58 -4.62
C ASN A 98 15.88 4.54 -3.47
N LEU A 99 16.25 3.29 -3.78
CA LEU A 99 16.39 2.24 -2.78
C LEU A 99 17.48 2.63 -1.77
N SER A 100 17.15 2.58 -0.48
CA SER A 100 18.12 2.86 0.58
C SER A 100 19.18 1.76 0.75
N ALA A 101 18.87 0.53 0.32
CA ALA A 101 19.74 -0.63 0.39
C ALA A 101 19.27 -1.78 -0.54
N GLY A 102 20.09 -2.81 -0.66
CA GLY A 102 19.72 -4.06 -1.36
C GLY A 102 19.41 -3.88 -2.85
N GLU A 103 18.64 -4.82 -3.39
CA GLU A 103 18.22 -4.85 -4.79
C GLU A 103 16.82 -5.46 -4.94
N LEU A 104 16.16 -5.21 -6.07
CA LEU A 104 14.88 -5.83 -6.40
C LEU A 104 15.09 -7.33 -6.68
N ALA A 105 14.40 -8.17 -5.90
CA ALA A 105 14.46 -9.62 -5.97
C ALA A 105 13.80 -10.16 -7.25
N LYS A 106 14.28 -11.32 -7.71
CA LYS A 106 13.85 -11.98 -8.95
C LYS A 106 13.42 -13.43 -8.68
N GLY A 107 12.45 -13.92 -9.46
CA GLY A 107 11.99 -15.31 -9.39
C GLY A 107 11.47 -15.70 -8.00
N GLU A 108 11.97 -16.81 -7.46
CA GLU A 108 11.52 -17.42 -6.19
C GLU A 108 11.85 -16.59 -4.95
N GLU A 109 12.75 -15.60 -5.06
CA GLU A 109 13.04 -14.65 -3.98
C GLU A 109 11.86 -13.71 -3.65
N LYS A 110 10.71 -13.90 -4.29
CA LYS A 110 9.45 -13.21 -3.98
C LYS A 110 8.59 -13.93 -2.93
N ASN A 111 8.93 -15.16 -2.53
CA ASN A 111 8.15 -15.95 -1.57
C ASN A 111 8.63 -15.79 -0.11
N PHE A 112 7.73 -15.38 0.79
CA PHE A 112 8.01 -15.08 2.20
C PHE A 112 7.35 -16.11 3.13
N SER A 113 7.74 -17.38 2.99
CA SER A 113 7.27 -18.48 3.84
C SER A 113 5.74 -18.64 3.73
N GLU A 114 5.01 -18.71 4.85
CA GLU A 114 3.56 -18.83 4.91
C GLU A 114 2.79 -17.57 4.45
N PHE A 115 3.48 -16.44 4.28
CA PHE A 115 2.87 -15.17 3.87
C PHE A 115 2.75 -15.01 2.36
N GLY A 116 3.29 -15.97 1.59
CA GLY A 116 3.11 -16.04 0.15
C GLY A 116 4.06 -15.16 -0.64
N GLU A 117 3.63 -14.77 -1.85
CA GLU A 117 4.44 -14.02 -2.80
C GLU A 117 4.06 -12.54 -2.84
N PHE A 118 5.06 -11.70 -3.10
CA PHE A 118 4.90 -10.24 -3.23
C PHE A 118 5.48 -9.76 -4.56
N ASN A 119 4.74 -8.92 -5.28
CA ASN A 119 5.16 -8.47 -6.62
C ASN A 119 6.41 -7.57 -6.57
N ALA A 120 6.55 -6.72 -5.55
CA ALA A 120 7.76 -5.97 -5.24
C ALA A 120 8.46 -6.59 -4.01
N ALA A 121 9.48 -7.40 -4.29
CA ALA A 121 10.33 -7.97 -3.26
C ALA A 121 11.76 -7.44 -3.40
N PHE A 122 12.45 -7.33 -2.28
CA PHE A 122 13.82 -6.84 -2.18
C PHE A 122 14.66 -7.88 -1.44
N SER A 123 15.92 -8.03 -1.84
CA SER A 123 16.90 -8.92 -1.21
C SER A 123 18.19 -8.17 -0.90
N LYS A 124 19.09 -8.81 -0.13
CA LYS A 124 20.41 -8.27 0.26
C LYS A 124 20.34 -6.95 1.05
N LEU A 125 19.29 -6.73 1.83
CA LEU A 125 19.13 -5.51 2.65
C LEU A 125 20.19 -5.36 3.75
N GLY A 126 20.88 -6.44 4.16
CA GLY A 126 21.72 -6.42 5.36
C GLY A 126 20.86 -6.42 6.63
N LYS A 127 21.36 -5.84 7.74
CA LYS A 127 20.58 -5.56 8.95
C LYS A 127 20.35 -4.05 9.05
N LEU A 128 19.11 -3.60 9.06
CA LEU A 128 18.75 -2.19 8.98
C LEU A 128 17.64 -1.85 9.97
N ASP A 129 17.63 -0.59 10.42
CA ASP A 129 16.55 -0.07 11.27
C ASP A 129 15.39 0.49 10.41
N SER A 130 15.70 0.93 9.18
CA SER A 130 14.72 1.42 8.22
C SER A 130 15.14 1.10 6.78
N PHE A 131 14.16 0.86 5.92
CA PHE A 131 14.30 0.68 4.48
C PHE A 131 13.30 1.57 3.75
N SER A 132 13.73 2.24 2.68
CA SER A 132 12.87 3.11 1.88
C SER A 132 13.14 2.91 0.39
N PHE A 133 12.08 3.07 -0.40
CA PHE A 133 12.16 3.12 -1.86
C PHE A 133 11.00 3.93 -2.42
N ASP A 134 11.21 4.47 -3.62
CA ASP A 134 10.16 5.09 -4.40
C ASP A 134 9.62 4.10 -5.43
N VAL A 135 8.32 4.17 -5.68
CA VAL A 135 7.62 3.37 -6.68
C VAL A 135 6.87 4.27 -7.64
N THR A 136 6.95 3.94 -8.93
CA THR A 136 6.17 4.57 -9.99
C THR A 136 5.26 3.53 -10.63
N ASN A 137 3.94 3.78 -10.64
CA ASN A 137 2.97 2.98 -11.39
C ASN A 137 3.08 3.31 -12.88
N THR A 138 3.40 2.31 -13.69
CA THR A 138 3.52 2.45 -15.15
C THR A 138 2.39 1.74 -15.89
N THR A 139 1.36 1.30 -15.14
CA THR A 139 0.18 0.65 -15.69
C THR A 139 -0.73 1.70 -16.33
N VAL A 140 -1.10 1.51 -17.60
CA VAL A 140 -1.94 2.45 -18.35
C VAL A 140 -3.35 2.52 -17.74
N ASN A 141 -3.86 3.75 -17.53
CA ASN A 141 -5.19 4.02 -16.94
C ASN A 141 -5.35 3.48 -15.51
N SER A 142 -4.30 3.50 -14.70
CA SER A 142 -4.32 3.08 -13.31
C SER A 142 -3.69 4.16 -12.45
N ASP A 143 -4.52 5.04 -11.89
CA ASP A 143 -4.07 6.10 -10.99
C ASP A 143 -4.37 5.71 -9.54
N TRP A 144 -3.45 6.04 -8.64
CA TRP A 144 -3.68 6.01 -7.20
C TRP A 144 -4.21 7.37 -6.75
N THR A 145 -5.37 7.38 -6.12
CA THR A 145 -6.00 8.61 -5.61
C THR A 145 -5.80 8.80 -4.11
N ASP A 146 -5.36 7.75 -3.41
CA ASP A 146 -5.13 7.68 -1.97
C ASP A 146 -3.94 6.74 -1.69
N ALA A 147 -3.09 7.06 -0.72
CA ALA A 147 -1.93 6.23 -0.34
C ALA A 147 -2.29 4.77 0.01
N LYS A 148 -3.52 4.50 0.49
CA LYS A 148 -3.98 3.12 0.73
C LYS A 148 -4.17 2.32 -0.56
N GLU A 149 -4.37 2.99 -1.70
CA GLU A 149 -4.58 2.36 -3.01
C GLU A 149 -3.27 1.94 -3.67
N VAL A 150 -2.12 2.38 -3.15
CA VAL A 150 -0.79 1.99 -3.64
C VAL A 150 -0.54 0.49 -3.39
N LEU A 151 -1.14 -0.06 -2.34
CA LEU A 151 -0.98 -1.46 -1.95
C LEU A 151 -2.28 -2.24 -2.15
N HIS A 152 -2.18 -3.54 -2.45
CA HIS A 152 -3.32 -4.46 -2.43
C HIS A 152 -2.96 -5.78 -1.76
N ILE A 153 -3.97 -6.50 -1.28
CA ILE A 153 -3.78 -7.76 -0.54
C ILE A 153 -3.31 -8.85 -1.51
N ASN A 154 -2.27 -9.59 -1.14
CA ASN A 154 -1.82 -10.76 -1.90
C ASN A 154 -2.75 -11.97 -1.69
N ASP A 155 -2.47 -13.09 -2.37
CA ASP A 155 -3.31 -14.29 -2.32
C ASP A 155 -3.43 -14.91 -0.92
N GLN A 156 -2.51 -14.59 -0.01
CA GLN A 156 -2.46 -15.07 1.37
C GLN A 156 -3.10 -14.10 2.36
N GLY A 157 -3.50 -12.92 1.90
CA GLY A 157 -4.21 -11.96 2.72
C GLY A 157 -3.38 -10.78 3.23
N TYR A 158 -2.14 -10.56 2.78
CA TYR A 158 -1.23 -9.55 3.35
C TYR A 158 -0.79 -8.51 2.29
N LEU A 159 -0.57 -7.23 2.64
CA LEU A 159 0.00 -6.21 1.76
C LEU A 159 1.54 -6.17 1.86
N ALA A 160 2.14 -6.57 2.98
CA ALA A 160 3.60 -6.58 3.14
C ALA A 160 4.11 -7.66 4.10
N ALA A 161 5.35 -8.08 3.88
CA ALA A 161 6.12 -8.95 4.77
C ALA A 161 7.60 -8.55 4.81
N ALA A 162 8.29 -8.82 5.92
CA ALA A 162 9.72 -8.60 6.04
C ALA A 162 10.37 -9.71 6.86
N HIS A 163 11.64 -10.01 6.58
CA HIS A 163 12.46 -10.84 7.46
C HIS A 163 12.97 -9.96 8.60
N ILE A 164 12.66 -10.37 9.83
CA ILE A 164 12.89 -9.64 11.07
C ILE A 164 13.92 -10.39 11.92
N VAL A 165 14.85 -9.64 12.49
CA VAL A 165 15.79 -10.10 13.51
C VAL A 165 15.49 -9.39 14.83
N PRO A 166 15.12 -10.09 15.90
CA PRO A 166 15.14 -9.52 17.24
C PRO A 166 16.58 -9.30 17.73
N GLU A 167 16.77 -8.37 18.66
CA GLU A 167 18.03 -8.23 19.40
C GLU A 167 18.41 -9.52 20.14
N ASN A 168 17.41 -10.21 20.69
CA ASN A 168 17.54 -11.50 21.35
C ASN A 168 16.44 -12.45 20.85
N GLY A 169 16.82 -13.57 20.24
CA GLY A 169 15.86 -14.58 19.77
C GLY A 169 16.17 -15.10 18.37
N GLU A 170 15.22 -15.87 17.84
CA GLU A 170 15.29 -16.43 16.49
C GLU A 170 14.72 -15.44 15.47
N SER A 171 15.32 -15.39 14.29
CA SER A 171 14.85 -14.56 13.20
C SER A 171 13.80 -15.29 12.36
N GLY A 172 12.90 -14.54 11.77
CA GLY A 172 11.86 -15.11 10.91
C GLY A 172 11.06 -14.00 10.24
N TYR A 173 9.93 -14.33 9.65
CA TYR A 173 9.17 -13.37 8.86
C TYR A 173 8.05 -12.75 9.69
N ALA A 174 7.75 -11.48 9.46
CA ALA A 174 6.55 -10.82 9.94
C ALA A 174 5.79 -10.22 8.76
N ALA A 175 4.46 -10.27 8.81
CA ALA A 175 3.57 -9.69 7.81
C ALA A 175 2.51 -8.78 8.44
N GLY A 176 2.01 -7.82 7.67
CA GLY A 176 1.08 -6.79 8.11
C GLY A 176 -0.23 -6.80 7.34
N ASP A 177 -1.20 -6.03 7.87
CA ASP A 177 -2.54 -5.68 7.32
C ASP A 177 -3.48 -6.82 6.88
N GLY A 178 -3.09 -8.07 7.06
CA GLY A 178 -3.95 -9.18 6.75
C GLY A 178 -5.01 -9.39 7.80
N LYS A 179 -6.26 -9.11 7.45
CA LYS A 179 -7.32 -10.04 7.86
C LYS A 179 -7.01 -11.32 7.11
N ALA A 180 -6.17 -12.19 7.67
CA ALA A 180 -5.89 -13.51 7.13
C ALA A 180 -7.25 -14.05 6.69
N VAL A 181 -7.46 -14.16 5.37
CA VAL A 181 -8.72 -14.65 4.84
C VAL A 181 -8.66 -16.13 5.14
N VAL A 182 -9.04 -16.51 6.36
CA VAL A 182 -9.18 -17.91 6.75
C VAL A 182 -10.16 -18.45 5.73
N PRO A 183 -9.72 -19.34 4.81
CA PRO A 183 -10.63 -19.91 3.83
C PRO A 183 -11.76 -20.51 4.64
N LEU A 184 -13.00 -20.03 4.43
CA LEU A 184 -14.16 -20.54 5.16
C LEU A 184 -14.04 -22.06 5.08
N PRO A 185 -13.95 -22.77 6.23
CA PRO A 185 -13.68 -24.19 6.22
C PRO A 185 -14.64 -24.84 5.23
N GLY A 186 -14.17 -25.77 4.38
CA GLY A 186 -15.05 -26.45 3.43
C GLY A 186 -16.30 -27.05 4.11
N ALA A 187 -16.20 -27.32 5.43
CA ALA A 187 -17.30 -27.65 6.32
C ALA A 187 -18.46 -26.63 6.33
N VAL A 188 -18.22 -25.33 6.22
CA VAL A 188 -19.28 -24.29 6.13
C VAL A 188 -20.04 -24.41 4.81
N TRP A 189 -19.33 -24.65 3.70
CA TRP A 189 -19.96 -24.92 2.41
C TRP A 189 -20.70 -26.24 2.39
N LEU A 190 -20.15 -27.28 3.01
CA LEU A 190 -20.81 -28.59 3.21
C LEU A 190 -22.06 -28.46 4.07
N LEU A 191 -22.01 -27.68 5.15
CA LEU A 191 -23.17 -27.43 6.02
C LEU A 191 -24.25 -26.64 5.26
N GLY A 192 -23.86 -25.58 4.56
CA GLY A 192 -24.77 -24.77 3.75
C GLY A 192 -25.45 -25.58 2.65
N SER A 193 -24.67 -26.33 1.87
CA SER A 193 -25.21 -27.20 0.80
C SER A 193 -26.02 -28.37 1.36
N GLY A 194 -25.60 -28.95 2.50
CA GLY A 194 -26.33 -30.01 3.19
C GLY A 194 -27.71 -29.56 3.68
N LEU A 195 -27.82 -28.37 4.27
CA LEU A 195 -29.10 -27.81 4.72
C LEU A 195 -30.06 -27.52 3.57
N VAL A 196 -29.55 -26.97 2.46
CA VAL A 196 -30.34 -26.75 1.23
C VAL A 196 -30.83 -28.09 0.67
N GLY A 197 -29.97 -29.11 0.64
CA GLY A 197 -30.34 -30.47 0.22
C GLY A 197 -31.45 -31.07 1.10
N LEU A 198 -31.35 -30.95 2.42
CA LEU A 198 -32.36 -31.41 3.38
C LEU A 198 -33.71 -30.68 3.22
N ALA A 199 -33.68 -29.35 3.03
CA ALA A 199 -34.89 -28.56 2.80
C ALA A 199 -35.59 -28.96 1.49
N ALA A 200 -34.83 -29.18 0.42
CA ALA A 200 -35.35 -29.67 -0.85
C ALA A 200 -35.98 -31.07 -0.72
N PHE A 201 -35.36 -31.96 0.06
CA PHE A 201 -35.88 -33.31 0.29
C PHE A 201 -37.21 -33.30 1.07
N ARG A 202 -37.34 -32.44 2.08
CA ARG A 202 -38.59 -32.31 2.86
C ARG A 202 -39.78 -31.86 2.01
N ARG A 203 -39.55 -30.96 1.02
CA ARG A 203 -40.60 -30.43 0.14
C ARG A 203 -41.17 -31.46 -0.84
N ARG A 204 -40.48 -32.59 -1.05
CA ARG A 204 -40.94 -33.66 -1.95
C ARG A 204 -41.88 -34.67 -1.29
N LYS A 205 -41.99 -34.64 0.05
CA LYS A 205 -42.84 -35.54 0.84
C LYS A 205 -44.10 -34.87 1.41
N ALA A 206 -44.23 -33.55 1.24
CA ALA A 206 -45.46 -32.81 1.49
C ALA A 206 -46.16 -32.57 0.15
#